data_AF-D8S0B0-F1
#
_entry.id   AF-D8S0B0-F1
#
_cell.length_a   1.000
_cell.length_b   1.000
_cell.length_c   1.000
_cell.angle_alpha   90.00
_cell.angle_beta   90.00
_cell.angle_gamma   90.00
#
_symmetry.space_group_name_H-M   'P 1'
#
loop_
_entity.id
_entity.type
_entity.pdbx_description
1 polymer ?
#
loop_
_entity_poly.entity_id
_entity_poly.type
_entity_poly.pdbx_seq_one_letter_code
_entity_poly.pdbx_strand_id
1 'polypeptide(L)' 'ADCGSACDYRCSKADAHDRCIKYCNICCGKCNCVPPGTYGNKETCPCYNNLKNSKGGPKCP' A
#
# COMPACT_ATOMS: atom_id res chain seq x y z
N ALA A 1 -2.68 10.36 5.95
CA ALA A 1 -2.06 10.63 4.64
C ALA A 1 -3.15 10.99 3.64
N ASP A 2 -2.86 11.82 2.65
CA ASP A 2 -3.69 11.87 1.45
C ASP A 2 -3.49 10.55 0.70
N CYS A 3 -4.42 9.61 0.91
CA CYS A 3 -4.30 8.25 0.39
C CYS A 3 -4.42 8.20 -1.13
N GLY A 4 -5.19 9.11 -1.75
CA GLY A 4 -5.45 9.09 -3.19
C GLY A 4 -4.16 9.28 -3.99
N SER A 5 -3.58 10.47 -3.88
CA SER A 5 -2.35 10.83 -4.60
C SER A 5 -1.15 9.94 -4.24
N ALA A 6 -1.03 9.53 -2.97
CA ALA A 6 0.05 8.66 -2.54
C ALA A 6 -0.09 7.24 -3.09
N CYS A 7 -1.30 6.68 -3.15
CA CYS A 7 -1.54 5.37 -3.73
C CYS A 7 -1.42 5.38 -5.26
N ASP A 8 -1.83 6.46 -5.93
CA ASP A 8 -1.64 6.64 -7.37
C ASP A 8 -0.15 6.57 -7.72
N TYR A 9 0.70 7.28 -6.98
CA TYR A 9 2.15 7.18 -7.17
C TYR A 9 2.69 5.80 -6.82
N ARG A 10 2.29 5.22 -5.68
CA ARG A 10 2.76 3.91 -5.23
C ARG A 10 2.48 2.81 -6.28
N CYS A 11 1.36 2.92 -6.97
CA CYS A 11 0.89 1.95 -7.94
C CYS A 11 1.22 2.28 -9.40
N SER A 12 1.91 3.39 -9.68
CA SER A 12 2.13 3.90 -11.04
C SER A 12 2.92 2.97 -11.96
N LYS A 13 3.63 1.98 -11.41
CA LYS A 13 4.39 0.95 -12.13
C LYS A 13 3.88 -0.46 -11.87
N ALA A 14 2.71 -0.62 -11.25
CA ALA A 14 2.13 -1.92 -10.98
C ALA A 14 1.40 -2.44 -12.22
N ASP A 15 1.75 -3.65 -12.68
CA ASP A 15 1.07 -4.29 -13.82
C ASP A 15 -0.44 -4.48 -13.57
N ALA A 16 -0.81 -4.78 -12.32
CA ALA A 16 -2.19 -4.86 -11.87
C ALA A 16 -2.63 -3.57 -11.16
N HIS A 17 -2.66 -2.47 -11.91
CA HIS A 17 -2.89 -1.11 -11.39
C HIS A 17 -4.12 -1.01 -10.48
N ASP A 18 -5.30 -1.41 -10.96
CA ASP A 18 -6.56 -1.31 -10.18
C ASP A 18 -6.53 -2.13 -8.89
N ARG A 19 -5.89 -3.30 -8.94
CA ARG A 19 -5.70 -4.14 -7.75
C ARG A 19 -4.78 -3.44 -6.76
N CYS A 20 -3.67 -2.87 -7.23
CA CYS A 20 -2.74 -2.13 -6.39
C CYS A 20 -3.44 -0.96 -5.70
N ILE A 21 -4.14 -0.11 -6.45
CA ILE A 21 -4.87 1.06 -5.91
C ILE A 21 -5.88 0.65 -4.85
N LYS A 22 -6.67 -0.40 -5.11
CA LYS A 22 -7.65 -0.92 -4.15
C LYS A 22 -7.00 -1.32 -2.83
N TYR A 23 -5.95 -2.13 -2.86
CA TYR A 23 -5.30 -2.60 -1.63
C TYR A 23 -4.49 -1.51 -0.94
N CYS A 24 -3.83 -0.64 -1.70
CA CYS A 24 -3.13 0.52 -1.15
C CYS A 24 -4.10 1.40 -0.36
N ASN A 25 -5.26 1.77 -0.92
CA ASN A 25 -6.24 2.60 -0.23
C ASN A 25 -6.83 1.93 1.02
N ILE A 26 -7.07 0.61 0.99
CA ILE A 26 -7.50 -0.13 2.20
C ILE A 26 -6.42 -0.05 3.29
N CYS A 27 -5.15 -0.24 2.92
CA CYS A 27 -4.05 -0.19 3.87
C CYS A 27 -3.78 1.23 4.37
N CYS A 28 -3.85 2.22 3.50
CA CYS A 28 -3.72 3.63 3.85
C CYS A 28 -4.85 4.09 4.76
N GLY A 29 -6.11 3.75 4.49
CA GLY A 29 -7.22 4.10 5.37
C GLY A 29 -7.10 3.48 6.77
N LYS A 30 -6.47 2.30 6.89
CA LYS A 30 -6.23 1.67 8.19
C LYS A 30 -5.01 2.23 8.92
N CYS A 31 -3.94 2.55 8.20
CA CYS A 31 -2.64 2.89 8.78
C CYS A 31 -2.27 4.38 8.67
N ASN A 32 -3.07 5.16 7.94
CA ASN A 32 -2.85 6.58 7.61
C ASN A 32 -1.47 6.89 7.00
N CYS A 33 -0.82 5.91 6.37
CA CYS A 33 0.55 5.95 5.86
C CYS A 33 0.67 5.16 4.55
N VAL A 34 1.42 5.69 3.58
CA VAL A 34 1.81 5.01 2.33
C VAL A 34 3.33 5.12 2.18
N PRO A 35 4.07 4.02 1.98
CA PRO A 35 5.52 4.07 1.80
C PRO A 35 5.94 4.82 0.51
N PRO A 36 7.10 5.50 0.51
CA PRO A 36 7.60 6.19 -0.67
C PRO A 36 8.06 5.21 -1.76
N GLY A 37 8.07 5.69 -3.00
CA GLY A 37 8.45 4.91 -4.18
C GLY A 37 7.37 3.93 -4.63
N THR A 38 7.60 3.25 -5.76
CA THR A 38 6.64 2.31 -6.36
C THR A 38 6.81 0.86 -5.88
N TYR A 39 7.85 0.58 -5.08
CA TYR A 39 8.17 -0.72 -4.52
C TYR A 39 9.03 -0.56 -3.24
N GLY A 40 9.05 -1.55 -2.36
CA GLY A 40 9.90 -1.55 -1.15
C GLY A 40 9.52 -0.47 -0.12
N ASN A 41 10.49 -0.09 0.73
CA ASN A 41 10.38 0.95 1.78
C ASN A 41 9.26 0.73 2.81
N LYS A 42 8.72 -0.48 2.91
CA LYS A 42 7.53 -0.74 3.74
C LYS A 42 7.81 -0.51 5.22
N GLU A 43 9.06 -0.68 5.66
CA GLU A 43 9.55 -0.40 7.01
C GLU A 43 9.32 1.05 7.45
N THR A 44 9.21 2.00 6.51
CA THR A 44 8.86 3.41 6.81
C THR A 44 7.42 3.58 7.31
N CYS A 45 6.54 2.63 6.99
CA CYS A 45 5.16 2.55 7.48
C CYS A 45 4.91 1.17 8.13
N PRO A 46 5.32 0.94 9.40
CA PRO A 46 5.26 -0.38 10.03
C PRO A 46 3.86 -1.02 10.03
N CYS A 47 2.80 -0.24 10.25
CA CYS A 47 1.42 -0.73 10.16
C CYS A 47 1.11 -1.27 8.75
N TYR A 48 1.46 -0.51 7.71
CA TYR A 48 1.25 -0.89 6.31
C TYR A 48 2.04 -2.16 5.94
N ASN A 49 3.28 -2.28 6.42
CA ASN A 49 4.13 -3.45 6.20
C ASN A 49 3.59 -4.72 6.85
N ASN A 50 3.11 -4.60 8.09
CA ASN A 50 2.73 -5.74 8.92
C ASN A 50 1.30 -6.24 8.67
N LEU A 51 0.50 -5.52 7.88
CA LEU A 51 -0.84 -5.96 7.53
C LEU A 51 -0.81 -7.24 6.70
N LYS A 52 -1.50 -8.27 7.20
CA LYS A 52 -1.67 -9.56 6.55
C LYS A 52 -3.07 -9.74 5.98
N ASN A 53 -3.17 -10.53 4.92
CA ASN A 53 -4.43 -11.03 4.43
C ASN A 53 -4.90 -12.23 5.28
N SER A 54 -6.10 -12.75 5.02
CA SER A 54 -6.65 -13.89 5.77
C SER A 54 -5.85 -15.19 5.64
N LYS A 55 -4.93 -15.27 4.67
CA LYS A 55 -4.03 -16.40 4.45
C LYS A 55 -2.63 -16.19 5.06
N GLY A 56 -2.42 -15.11 5.82
CA GLY A 56 -1.14 -14.79 6.45
C GLY A 56 -0.09 -14.13 5.54
N GLY A 57 -0.40 -13.94 4.25
CA GLY A 57 0.48 -13.24 3.31
C GLY A 57 0.41 -11.72 3.43
N PRO A 58 1.37 -10.97 2.87
CA PRO A 58 1.33 -9.50 2.86
C PRO A 58 0.04 -9.01 2.16
N LYS A 59 -0.64 -8.05 2.80
CA LYS A 59 -1.89 -7.46 2.26
C LYS A 59 -1.64 -6.26 1.36
N CYS A 60 -0.66 -5.44 1.72
CA CYS A 60 -0.47 -4.13 1.13
C CYS A 60 0.62 -4.16 0.04
N PRO A 61 0.41 -3.44 -1.09
CA PRO A 61 1.35 -3.43 -2.21
C PRO A 61 2.72 -2.86 -1.83
#